data_AF-A0A2V7V9I9-F1
#
_entry.id   AF-A0A2V7V9I9-F1
#
_cell.length_a   1.000
_cell.length_b   1.000
_cell.length_c   1.000
_cell.angle_alpha   90.00
_cell.angle_beta   90.00
_cell.angle_gamma   90.00
#
_symmetry.space_group_name_H-M   'P 1'
#
loop_
_entity.id
_entity.type
_entity.pdbx_description
1 polymer ?
#
loop_
_entity_poly.entity_id
_entity_poly.type
_entity_poly.pdbx_seq_one_letter_code
_entity_poly.pdbx_strand_id
1 'polypeptide(L)'
;MRVTRLRDFGVVRSLLVLCALCLVAVVPLHAQLTPIPQAQGGAGLGLALRRLGVTGRVLYVTAHPDDEHNGVLVALSRGRGIRTGLLTLTRGDGGQNAIGPELFEALGV
;
A
#
# COMPACT_ATOMS: atom_id res chain seq x y z
N MET A 1 38.01 22.26 47.99
CA MET A 1 37.43 22.71 46.71
C MET A 1 37.90 21.77 45.60
N ARG A 2 37.07 20.81 45.15
CA ARG A 2 37.38 19.96 43.99
C ARG A 2 36.11 19.58 43.25
N VAL A 3 35.90 20.30 42.14
CA VAL A 3 35.40 19.86 40.83
C VAL A 3 34.61 18.54 40.81
N THR A 4 33.31 18.57 41.13
CA THR A 4 32.36 17.49 40.79
C THR A 4 31.44 17.84 39.62
N ARG A 5 31.31 19.13 39.27
CA ARG A 5 30.34 19.62 38.26
C ARG A 5 30.55 19.13 36.82
N LEU A 6 31.70 18.58 36.45
CA LEU A 6 32.00 18.22 35.05
C LEU A 6 31.49 16.83 34.64
N ARG A 7 31.22 15.92 35.58
CA ARG A 7 30.67 14.58 35.28
C ARG A 7 29.15 14.59 35.08
N ASP A 8 28.45 15.52 35.74
CA ASP A 8 26.98 15.61 35.71
C ASP A 8 26.45 16.06 34.33
N PHE A 9 27.17 16.95 33.64
CA PHE A 9 26.78 17.39 32.29
C PHE A 9 26.80 16.27 31.25
N GLY A 10 27.72 15.31 31.37
CA GLY A 10 27.80 14.16 30.46
C GLY A 10 26.60 13.22 30.62
N VAL A 11 26.24 12.93 31.88
CA VAL A 11 25.11 12.05 32.23
C VAL A 11 23.78 12.68 31.84
N VAL A 12 23.59 13.98 32.11
CA VAL A 12 22.38 14.72 31.72
C VAL A 12 22.23 14.76 30.20
N ARG A 13 23.32 14.97 29.46
CA ARG A 13 23.28 14.96 27.98
C ARG A 13 22.93 13.58 27.44
N SER A 14 23.49 12.51 28.01
CA SER A 14 23.15 11.14 27.62
C SER A 14 21.69 10.77 27.93
N LEU A 15 21.16 11.21 29.07
CA LEU A 15 19.74 11.03 29.41
C LEU A 15 18.81 11.78 28.47
N LEU A 16 19.16 13.03 28.09
CA LEU A 16 18.38 13.80 27.11
C LEU A 16 18.39 13.15 25.73
N VAL A 17 19.54 12.67 25.27
CA VAL A 17 19.65 11.94 23.99
C VAL A 17 18.83 10.65 24.03
N LEU A 18 18.92 9.87 25.11
CA LEU A 18 18.14 8.64 25.27
C LEU A 18 16.63 8.94 25.30
N CYS A 19 16.22 9.98 26.02
CA CYS A 19 14.82 10.40 26.10
C CYS A 19 14.30 10.84 24.72
N ALA A 20 15.09 11.62 23.97
CA ALA A 20 14.75 11.99 22.60
C ALA A 20 14.68 10.78 21.66
N LEU A 21 15.60 9.82 21.78
CA LEU A 21 15.59 8.59 20.99
C LEU A 21 14.36 7.73 21.29
N CYS A 22 14.00 7.60 22.57
CA CYS A 22 12.78 6.94 23.01
C CYS A 22 11.53 7.67 22.49
N LEU A 23 11.53 9.00 22.45
CA LEU A 23 10.41 9.78 21.91
C LEU A 23 10.19 9.52 20.41
N VAL A 24 11.29 9.44 19.65
CA VAL A 24 11.25 9.13 18.20
C VAL A 24 10.83 7.68 17.94
N ALA A 25 11.23 6.74 18.80
CA ALA A 25 10.87 5.33 18.66
C ALA A 25 9.38 5.02 18.88
N VAL A 26 8.62 5.94 19.49
CA VAL A 26 7.18 5.78 19.76
C VAL A 26 6.30 6.34 18.63
N VAL A 27 6.89 7.00 17.62
CA VAL A 27 6.12 7.49 16.47
C VAL A 27 5.66 6.28 15.63
N PRO A 28 4.34 6.04 15.51
CA PRO A 28 3.85 4.94 14.69
C PRO A 28 4.22 5.19 13.23
N LEU A 29 5.04 4.28 12.67
CA LEU A 29 5.36 4.22 11.25
C LEU A 29 4.08 3.80 10.50
N HIS A 30 3.24 4.76 10.14
CA HIS A 30 2.07 4.47 9.31
C HIS A 30 2.57 4.14 7.90
N ALA A 31 2.29 2.93 7.44
CA ALA A 31 2.46 2.60 6.02
C ALA A 31 1.64 3.58 5.17
N GLN A 32 2.24 4.15 4.11
CA GLN A 32 1.68 5.20 3.25
C GLN A 32 0.58 4.71 2.30
N LEU A 33 -0.34 3.87 2.75
CA LEU A 33 -1.52 3.51 1.97
C LEU A 33 -2.73 4.19 2.59
N THR A 34 -2.93 5.46 2.23
CA THR A 34 -4.19 6.14 2.52
C THR A 34 -5.31 5.45 1.74
N PRO A 35 -6.38 4.99 2.40
CA PRO A 35 -7.51 4.40 1.68
C PRO A 35 -8.10 5.43 0.73
N ILE A 36 -8.49 5.02 -0.49
CA ILE A 36 -9.22 5.90 -1.40
C ILE A 36 -10.50 6.43 -0.74
N PRO A 37 -11.00 7.63 -1.08
CA PRO A 37 -12.18 8.21 -0.43
C PRO A 37 -13.40 7.29 -0.39
N GLN A 38 -13.60 6.49 -1.43
CA GLN A 38 -14.70 5.55 -1.57
C GLN A 38 -14.59 4.35 -0.61
N ALA A 39 -13.40 4.08 -0.06
CA ALA A 39 -13.15 3.04 0.92
C ALA A 39 -13.28 3.55 2.38
N GLN A 40 -13.60 4.83 2.57
CA GLN A 40 -13.70 5.46 3.89
C GLN A 40 -15.16 5.76 4.28
N GLY A 41 -15.39 5.94 5.58
CA GLY A 41 -16.67 6.40 6.13
C GLY A 41 -17.86 5.52 5.73
N GLY A 42 -19.04 6.16 5.59
CA GLY A 42 -20.27 5.47 5.24
C GLY A 42 -20.25 4.80 3.86
N ALA A 43 -19.53 5.37 2.89
CA ALA A 43 -19.38 4.78 1.55
C ALA A 43 -18.61 3.47 1.61
N GLY A 44 -17.48 3.45 2.33
CA GLY A 44 -16.68 2.24 2.55
C GLY A 44 -17.46 1.17 3.30
N LEU A 45 -18.17 1.55 4.36
CA LEU A 45 -19.05 0.63 5.09
C LEU A 45 -20.15 0.05 4.20
N GLY A 46 -20.81 0.88 3.39
CA GLY A 46 -21.84 0.43 2.44
C GLY A 46 -21.31 -0.57 1.42
N LEU A 47 -20.10 -0.36 0.89
CA LEU A 47 -19.43 -1.31 0.01
C LEU A 47 -19.06 -2.61 0.73
N ALA A 48 -18.63 -2.55 1.99
CA ALA A 48 -18.33 -3.74 2.78
C ALA A 48 -19.60 -4.56 3.06
N LEU A 49 -20.68 -3.92 3.49
CA LEU A 49 -21.97 -4.57 3.76
C LEU A 49 -22.56 -5.20 2.50
N ARG A 50 -22.41 -4.55 1.34
CA ARG A 50 -22.86 -5.10 0.04
C ARG A 50 -22.25 -6.47 -0.28
N ARG A 51 -21.06 -6.78 0.22
CA ARG A 51 -20.38 -8.06 -0.01
C ARG A 51 -20.90 -9.19 0.90
N LEU A 52 -21.54 -8.89 2.03
CA LEU A 52 -21.90 -9.90 3.04
C LEU A 52 -22.86 -10.97 2.52
N GLY A 53 -23.82 -10.58 1.67
CA GLY A 53 -24.81 -11.49 1.08
C GLY A 53 -24.41 -12.09 -0.26
N VAL A 54 -23.20 -11.81 -0.77
CA VAL A 54 -22.78 -12.17 -2.12
C VAL A 54 -21.74 -13.27 -2.09
N THR A 55 -22.10 -14.46 -2.57
CA THR A 55 -21.18 -15.63 -2.66
C THR A 55 -20.49 -15.74 -4.01
N GLY A 56 -20.91 -14.95 -5.00
CA GLY A 56 -20.35 -14.94 -6.34
C GLY A 56 -18.86 -14.61 -6.36
N ARG A 57 -18.12 -15.33 -7.20
CA ARG A 57 -16.69 -15.12 -7.46
C ARG A 57 -16.46 -15.06 -8.97
N VAL A 58 -15.63 -14.12 -9.41
CA VAL A 58 -15.23 -13.98 -10.82
C VAL A 58 -13.72 -13.84 -10.88
N LEU A 59 -13.10 -14.57 -11.81
CA LEU A 59 -11.71 -14.38 -12.22
C LEU A 59 -11.74 -13.86 -13.67
N TYR A 60 -11.35 -12.61 -13.87
CA TYR A 60 -11.19 -12.01 -15.19
C TYR A 60 -9.78 -12.31 -15.69
N VAL A 61 -9.63 -12.93 -16.86
CA VAL A 61 -8.32 -13.36 -17.39
C VAL A 61 -7.97 -12.53 -18.61
N THR A 62 -6.76 -11.97 -18.67
CA THR A 62 -6.24 -11.19 -19.80
C THR A 62 -4.90 -11.71 -20.31
N ALA A 63 -4.55 -11.40 -21.56
CA ALA A 63 -3.24 -11.76 -22.10
C ALA A 63 -2.15 -10.81 -21.58
N HIS A 64 -2.38 -9.50 -21.69
CA HIS A 64 -1.44 -8.44 -21.31
C HIS A 64 -2.05 -7.50 -20.25
N PRO A 65 -1.21 -6.74 -19.51
CA PRO A 65 -1.70 -5.69 -18.62
C PRO A 65 -2.13 -4.49 -19.45
N ASP A 66 -3.44 -4.19 -19.50
CA ASP A 66 -4.14 -3.17 -20.32
C ASP A 66 -5.37 -3.74 -21.06
N ASP A 67 -5.39 -5.05 -21.30
CA ASP A 67 -6.50 -5.76 -21.96
C ASP A 67 -7.80 -5.77 -21.13
N GLU A 68 -7.75 -5.42 -19.84
CA GLU A 68 -8.90 -5.47 -18.94
C GLU A 68 -9.92 -4.33 -19.15
N HIS A 69 -11.19 -4.65 -18.99
CA HIS A 69 -12.25 -3.63 -18.95
C HIS A 69 -12.50 -3.15 -17.52
N ASN A 70 -11.88 -2.03 -17.14
CA ASN A 70 -11.97 -1.45 -15.79
C ASN A 70 -13.41 -1.20 -15.31
N GLY A 71 -14.31 -0.76 -16.20
CA GLY A 71 -15.72 -0.57 -15.87
C GLY A 71 -16.42 -1.86 -15.41
N VAL A 72 -16.08 -3.00 -16.04
CA VAL A 72 -16.63 -4.31 -15.67
C VAL A 72 -16.10 -4.74 -14.30
N LEU A 73 -14.79 -4.59 -14.07
CA LEU A 73 -14.17 -4.93 -12.78
C LEU A 73 -14.79 -4.12 -11.63
N VAL A 74 -15.02 -2.82 -11.83
CA VAL A 74 -15.69 -1.95 -10.84
C VAL A 74 -17.16 -2.34 -10.66
N ALA A 75 -17.88 -2.59 -11.76
CA ALA A 75 -19.29 -2.97 -11.69
C ALA A 75 -19.49 -4.29 -10.93
N LEU A 76 -18.64 -5.28 -11.15
CA LEU A 76 -18.68 -6.55 -10.42
C LEU A 76 -18.27 -6.36 -8.95
N SER A 77 -17.12 -5.74 -8.69
CA SER A 77 -16.54 -5.68 -7.34
C SER A 77 -17.21 -4.67 -6.39
N ARG A 78 -17.58 -3.49 -6.89
CA ARG A 78 -18.20 -2.40 -6.10
C ARG A 78 -19.69 -2.29 -6.37
N GLY A 79 -20.12 -2.46 -7.61
CA GLY A 79 -21.55 -2.38 -7.98
C GLY A 79 -22.34 -3.58 -7.47
N ARG A 80 -21.86 -4.80 -7.71
CA ARG A 80 -22.53 -6.05 -7.33
C ARG A 80 -21.96 -6.73 -6.09
N GLY A 81 -20.86 -6.24 -5.53
CA GLY A 81 -20.21 -6.86 -4.36
C GLY A 81 -19.60 -8.23 -4.61
N ILE A 82 -19.41 -8.62 -5.89
CA ILE A 82 -18.83 -9.90 -6.28
C ILE A 82 -17.33 -9.88 -5.99
N ARG A 83 -16.81 -10.96 -5.40
CA ARG A 83 -15.36 -11.13 -5.24
C ARG A 83 -14.73 -11.31 -6.62
N THR A 84 -14.04 -10.27 -7.08
CA THR A 84 -13.50 -10.20 -8.45
C THR A 84 -11.98 -10.16 -8.38
N GLY A 85 -11.32 -11.08 -9.07
CA GLY A 85 -9.87 -11.06 -9.29
C GLY A 85 -9.56 -10.82 -10.77
N LEU A 86 -8.41 -10.22 -11.06
CA LEU A 86 -7.82 -10.08 -12.39
C LEU A 86 -6.57 -10.95 -12.44
N LEU A 87 -6.46 -11.80 -13.46
CA LEU A 87 -5.27 -12.59 -13.76
C LEU A 87 -4.78 -12.22 -15.15
N THR A 88 -3.62 -11.59 -15.21
CA THR A 88 -2.91 -11.34 -16.47
C THR A 88 -1.90 -12.45 -16.70
N LEU A 89 -1.93 -13.07 -17.89
CA LEU A 89 -1.09 -14.22 -18.21
C LEU A 89 0.38 -13.83 -18.45
N THR A 90 0.64 -12.56 -18.80
CA THR A 90 1.99 -12.04 -19.04
C THR A 90 2.26 -10.82 -18.15
N ARG A 91 3.54 -10.46 -17.99
CA ARG A 91 3.92 -9.17 -17.37
C ARG A 91 3.90 -8.00 -18.35
N GLY A 92 3.56 -8.24 -19.62
CA GLY A 92 3.65 -7.24 -20.70
C GLY A 92 5.03 -7.19 -21.39
N ASP A 93 5.87 -8.20 -21.17
CA ASP A 93 7.20 -8.34 -21.79
C ASP A 93 7.04 -8.67 -23.30
N GLY A 94 6.70 -7.67 -24.11
CA GLY A 94 6.42 -7.85 -25.55
C GLY A 94 5.72 -6.70 -26.26
N GLY A 95 5.34 -5.64 -25.52
CA GLY A 95 4.78 -4.41 -26.11
C GLY A 95 5.81 -3.53 -26.82
N GLN A 96 5.38 -2.35 -27.29
CA GLN A 96 6.19 -1.37 -28.05
C GLN A 96 7.43 -0.81 -27.32
N ASN A 97 7.66 -1.21 -26.06
CA ASN A 97 8.88 -0.91 -25.30
C ASN A 97 10.14 -1.60 -25.89
N ALA A 98 10.00 -2.37 -26.96
CA ALA A 98 11.08 -3.08 -27.66
C ALA A 98 12.04 -2.20 -28.49
N ILE A 99 11.93 -0.86 -28.44
CA ILE A 99 12.75 0.07 -29.27
C ILE A 99 13.51 1.12 -28.42
N GLY A 100 13.86 0.80 -27.17
CA GLY A 100 14.52 1.75 -26.26
C GLY A 100 15.51 1.09 -25.29
N PRO A 101 16.23 1.89 -24.48
CA PRO A 101 17.13 1.39 -23.43
C PRO A 101 16.40 0.58 -22.34
N GLU A 102 15.06 0.61 -22.35
CA GLU A 102 14.15 -0.22 -21.53
C GLU A 102 14.16 -1.71 -21.94
N LEU A 103 14.96 -2.09 -22.94
CA LEU A 103 15.15 -3.46 -23.39
C LEU A 103 15.79 -4.28 -22.26
N PHE A 104 15.01 -5.24 -21.77
CA PHE A 104 15.37 -6.25 -20.77
C PHE A 104 15.41 -5.74 -19.31
N GLU A 105 14.25 -5.92 -18.62
CA GLU A 105 14.04 -6.07 -17.14
C GLU A 105 13.40 -4.87 -16.37
N ALA A 106 12.51 -5.03 -15.38
CA ALA A 106 11.54 -6.08 -15.06
C ALA A 106 10.15 -5.43 -14.99
N LEU A 107 9.19 -5.85 -15.83
CA LEU A 107 7.81 -5.43 -15.63
C LEU A 107 7.27 -6.10 -14.36
N GLY A 108 6.72 -5.33 -13.43
CA GLY A 108 6.05 -5.83 -12.22
C GLY A 108 6.87 -5.91 -10.92
N VAL A 109 7.98 -5.17 -10.78
CA VAL A 109 8.64 -4.87 -9.48
C VAL A 109 8.12 -3.57 -8.86
#